data_AF-A0A090S5M6-F1
#
_entry.id   AF-A0A090S5M6-F1
#
_cell.length_a   1.000
_cell.length_b   1.000
_cell.length_c   1.000
_cell.angle_alpha   90.00
_cell.angle_beta   90.00
_cell.angle_gamma   90.00
#
_symmetry.space_group_name_H-M   'P 1'
#
loop_
_entity.id
_entity.type
_entity.pdbx_description
1 polymer ?
#
loop_
_entity_poly.entity_id
_entity_poly.type
_entity_poly.pdbx_seq_one_letter_code
_entity_poly.pdbx_strand_id
1 'polypeptide(L)'
;MNCENIVHLQLRGYSFDEAKRIDTLGIQHTDFDALDRYEEEQDQLKEHQADLEERGFYHGTDCPVVNARIEAQEAFDDKYAMYMNEY
;
A
#
# COMPACT_ATOMS: atom_id res chain seq x y z
N MET A 1 5.19 -14.75 -18.74
CA MET A 1 5.85 -13.44 -18.65
C MET A 1 6.15 -12.98 -20.06
N ASN A 2 5.41 -11.99 -20.55
CA ASN A 2 5.56 -11.49 -21.92
C ASN A 2 6.47 -10.26 -21.92
N CYS A 3 7.73 -10.44 -22.30
CA CYS A 3 8.73 -9.36 -22.27
C CYS A 3 8.36 -8.20 -23.20
N GLU A 4 7.67 -8.46 -24.31
CA GLU A 4 7.21 -7.43 -25.25
C GLU A 4 6.14 -6.55 -24.59
N ASN A 5 5.19 -7.19 -23.88
CA ASN A 5 4.16 -6.49 -23.13
C ASN A 5 4.76 -5.58 -22.05
N ILE A 6 5.75 -6.08 -21.29
CA ILE A 6 6.45 -5.32 -20.25
C ILE A 6 7.15 -4.09 -20.85
N VAL A 7 7.87 -4.25 -21.97
CA VAL A 7 8.56 -3.12 -22.62
C VAL A 7 7.58 -2.05 -23.07
N HIS A 8 6.44 -2.44 -23.64
CA HIS A 8 5.41 -1.48 -24.03
C HIS A 8 4.77 -0.76 -22.84
N LEU A 9 4.51 -1.46 -21.73
CA LEU A 9 4.05 -0.85 -20.48
C LEU A 9 5.09 0.13 -19.92
N GLN A 10 6.37 -0.20 -19.97
CA GLN A 10 7.44 0.70 -19.54
C GLN A 10 7.56 1.95 -20.42
N LEU A 11 7.38 1.83 -21.74
CA LEU A 11 7.32 2.98 -22.65
C LEU A 11 6.12 3.89 -22.36
N ARG A 12 5.07 3.34 -21.77
CA ARG A 12 3.87 4.08 -21.35
C ARG A 12 4.04 4.84 -20.04
N GLY A 13 5.11 4.53 -19.28
CA GLY A 13 5.46 5.22 -18.03
C GLY A 13 5.41 4.36 -16.78
N TYR A 14 4.97 3.10 -16.87
CA TYR A 14 4.99 2.19 -15.72
C TYR A 14 6.42 1.79 -15.35
N SER A 15 6.71 1.68 -14.06
CA SER A 15 7.96 1.08 -13.58
C SER A 15 8.05 -0.41 -13.96
N PHE A 16 9.25 -0.98 -13.90
CA PHE A 16 9.45 -2.41 -14.21
C PHE A 16 8.60 -3.32 -13.31
N ASP A 17 8.49 -2.99 -12.01
CA ASP A 17 7.72 -3.78 -11.05
C ASP A 17 6.22 -3.67 -11.31
N GLU A 18 5.72 -2.49 -11.67
CA GLU A 18 4.32 -2.29 -12.07
C GLU A 18 4.00 -3.04 -13.37
N ALA A 19 4.84 -2.88 -14.40
CA ALA A 19 4.66 -3.57 -15.67
C ALA A 19 4.68 -5.09 -15.49
N LYS A 20 5.53 -5.61 -14.60
CA LYS A 20 5.56 -7.03 -14.24
C LYS A 20 4.27 -7.47 -13.54
N ARG A 21 3.73 -6.67 -12.62
CA ARG A 21 2.47 -6.96 -11.93
C ARG A 21 1.31 -7.01 -12.92
N ILE A 22 1.20 -5.99 -13.78
CA ILE A 22 0.19 -5.90 -14.84
C ILE A 22 0.29 -7.12 -15.79
N ASP A 23 1.50 -7.53 -16.18
CA ASP A 23 1.72 -8.73 -17.01
C ASP A 23 1.28 -10.02 -16.28
N THR A 24 1.55 -10.15 -14.98
CA THR A 24 1.05 -11.29 -14.19
C THR A 24 -0.47 -11.33 -14.03
N LEU A 25 -1.13 -10.17 -14.09
CA LEU A 25 -2.60 -10.07 -14.12
C LEU A 25 -3.17 -10.43 -15.51
N GLY A 26 -2.31 -10.67 -16.50
CA GLY A 26 -2.71 -11.00 -17.87
C GLY A 26 -3.17 -9.79 -18.70
N ILE A 27 -3.01 -8.58 -18.17
CA ILE A 27 -3.41 -7.34 -18.84
C ILE A 27 -2.38 -7.00 -19.92
N GLN A 28 -2.87 -6.79 -21.15
CA GLN A 28 -2.02 -6.39 -22.28
C GLN A 28 -1.90 -4.87 -22.36
N HIS A 29 -0.78 -4.37 -22.86
CA HIS A 29 -0.52 -2.95 -23.10
C HIS A 29 -1.52 -2.31 -24.09
N THR A 30 -2.22 -3.10 -24.89
CA THR A 30 -3.28 -2.66 -25.81
C THR A 30 -4.67 -2.63 -25.17
N ASP A 31 -4.83 -3.18 -23.97
CA ASP A 31 -6.11 -3.26 -23.27
C ASP A 31 -6.28 -2.04 -22.36
N PHE A 32 -6.73 -0.93 -22.96
CA PHE A 32 -6.88 0.34 -22.27
C PHE A 32 -7.92 0.27 -21.13
N ASP A 33 -9.05 -0.41 -21.35
CA ASP A 33 -10.10 -0.53 -20.33
C ASP A 33 -9.64 -1.34 -19.10
N ALA A 34 -8.75 -2.32 -19.29
CA ALA A 34 -8.16 -3.07 -18.19
C ALA A 34 -7.08 -2.27 -17.45
N LEU A 35 -6.30 -1.47 -18.17
CA LEU A 35 -5.27 -0.60 -17.57
C LEU A 35 -5.89 0.53 -16.75
N ASP A 36 -6.95 1.17 -17.26
CA ASP A 36 -7.66 2.24 -16.54
C ASP A 36 -8.27 1.70 -15.24
N ARG A 37 -8.88 0.51 -15.28
CA ARG A 37 -9.40 -0.15 -14.06
C ARG A 37 -8.31 -0.50 -13.06
N TYR A 38 -7.14 -0.96 -13.54
CA TYR A 38 -6.01 -1.24 -12.66
C TYR A 38 -5.52 0.04 -11.96
N GLU A 39 -5.46 1.16 -12.67
CA GLU A 39 -5.09 2.46 -12.08
C GLU A 39 -6.12 2.92 -11.05
N GLU A 40 -7.41 2.84 -11.36
CA GLU A 40 -8.48 3.15 -10.40
C GLU A 40 -8.39 2.29 -9.13
N GLU A 41 -8.15 0.98 -9.26
CA GLU A 41 -7.97 0.09 -8.11
C GLU A 41 -6.72 0.45 -7.29
N GLN A 42 -5.60 0.78 -7.95
CA GLN A 42 -4.39 1.21 -7.25
C GLN A 42 -4.60 2.52 -6.49
N ASP A 43 -5.35 3.46 -7.05
CA ASP A 43 -5.62 4.74 -6.40
C ASP A 43 -6.60 4.57 -5.22
N GLN A 44 -7.61 3.71 -5.34
CA GLN A 44 -8.48 3.34 -4.21
C GLN A 44 -7.69 2.65 -3.09
N LEU A 45 -6.74 1.78 -3.43
CA LEU A 45 -5.87 1.14 -2.43
C LEU A 45 -4.98 2.14 -1.70
N LYS A 46 -4.41 3.13 -2.41
CA LYS A 46 -3.63 4.21 -1.79
C LYS A 46 -4.49 5.07 -0.89
N GLU A 47 -5.69 5.43 -1.31
CA GLU A 47 -6.62 6.22 -0.50
C GLU A 47 -7.03 5.46 0.76
N HIS A 48 -7.32 4.16 0.64
CA HIS A 48 -7.59 3.32 1.81
C HIS A 48 -6.38 3.23 2.75
N GLN A 49 -5.17 3.06 2.22
CA GLN A 49 -3.95 3.04 3.05
C GLN A 49 -3.77 4.38 3.77
N ALA A 50 -3.99 5.50 3.08
CA ALA A 50 -3.93 6.83 3.67
C ALA A 50 -4.98 7.03 4.78
N ASP A 51 -6.22 6.55 4.61
CA ASP A 51 -7.26 6.59 5.68
C ASP A 51 -6.83 5.77 6.91
N LEU A 52 -6.23 4.60 6.69
CA LEU A 52 -5.72 3.77 7.79
C LEU A 52 -4.53 4.43 8.51
N GLU A 53 -3.64 5.09 7.76
CA GLU A 53 -2.53 5.86 8.31
C GLU A 53 -3.04 7.06 9.13
N GLU A 54 -3.97 7.84 8.58
CA GLU A 54 -4.55 9.01 9.25
C GLU A 54 -5.26 8.62 10.55
N ARG A 55 -5.96 7.48 10.54
CA ARG A 55 -6.70 6.99 11.71
C ARG A 55 -5.83 6.23 12.71
N GLY A 56 -4.53 6.07 12.42
CA GLY A 56 -3.58 5.36 13.27
C GLY A 56 -3.76 3.84 13.30
N PHE A 57 -4.49 3.26 12.35
CA PHE A 57 -4.65 1.81 12.24
C PHE A 57 -3.52 1.15 11.46
N TYR A 58 -2.81 1.90 10.62
CA TYR A 58 -1.67 1.39 9.86
C TYR A 58 -0.35 1.81 10.50
N HIS A 59 0.40 0.81 11.00
CA HIS A 59 1.68 1.01 11.66
C HIS A 59 2.88 0.87 10.71
N GLY A 60 2.66 1.01 9.39
CA GLY A 60 3.71 0.81 8.39
C GLY A 60 4.10 -0.65 8.15
N THR A 61 3.37 -1.61 8.74
CA THR A 61 3.65 -3.04 8.58
C THR A 61 2.40 -3.90 8.71
N ASP A 62 2.35 -4.94 7.87
CA ASP A 62 1.32 -5.99 7.95
C ASP A 62 1.72 -7.12 8.91
N CYS A 63 2.87 -7.03 9.59
CA CYS A 63 3.34 -8.07 10.49
C CYS A 63 2.57 -8.01 11.82
N PRO A 64 1.73 -9.01 12.14
CA PRO A 64 0.85 -8.95 13.32
C PRO A 64 1.63 -8.85 14.64
N VAL A 65 2.80 -9.47 14.69
CA VAL A 65 3.69 -9.46 15.87
C VAL A 65 4.31 -8.07 16.08
N VAL A 66 4.61 -7.35 15.01
CA VAL A 66 5.17 -5.99 15.11
C VAL A 66 4.06 -5.01 15.50
N ASN A 67 2.87 -5.13 14.90
CA ASN A 67 1.71 -4.30 15.27
C ASN A 67 1.37 -4.43 16.75
N ALA A 68 1.26 -5.67 17.26
CA ALA A 68 0.97 -5.90 18.68
C ALA A 68 2.04 -5.32 19.63
N ARG A 69 3.30 -5.22 19.18
CA ARG A 69 4.37 -4.57 19.97
C ARG A 69 4.25 -3.05 19.97
N ILE A 70 3.89 -2.46 18.83
CA ILE A 70 3.69 -1.02 18.70
C ILE A 70 2.50 -0.60 19.56
N GLU A 71 1.35 -1.28 19.42
CA GLU A 71 0.15 -1.02 20.22
C GLU A 71 0.41 -1.15 21.74
N ALA A 72 1.19 -2.16 22.15
CA ALA A 72 1.55 -2.34 23.56
C ALA A 72 2.46 -1.22 24.10
N GLN A 73 3.33 -0.67 23.25
CA GLN A 73 4.21 0.45 23.61
C GLN A 73 3.41 1.75 23.71
N GLU A 74 2.54 2.03 22.74
CA GLU A 74 1.67 3.20 22.73
C GLU A 74 0.75 3.23 23.96
N ALA A 75 0.14 2.09 24.30
CA ALA A 75 -0.69 1.97 25.50
C ALA A 75 0.10 2.20 26.81
N PHE A 76 1.39 1.82 26.84
CA PHE A 76 2.25 2.08 27.97
C PHE A 76 2.60 3.58 28.08
N ASP A 77 2.95 4.21 26.96
CA ASP A 77 3.32 5.61 26.89
C ASP A 77 2.14 6.52 27.25
N ASP A 78 0.93 6.21 26.79
CA ASP A 78 -0.30 6.92 27.16
C ASP A 78 -0.55 6.85 28.67
N LYS A 79 -0.41 5.65 29.26
CA LYS A 79 -0.58 5.46 30.71
C LYS A 79 0.48 6.23 31.49
N TYR A 80 1.72 6.24 31.00
CA TYR A 80 2.81 7.00 31.62
C TYR A 80 2.56 8.51 31.53
N ALA A 81 2.08 9.01 30.38
CA ALA A 81 1.72 10.40 30.20
C ALA A 81 0.56 10.84 31.11
N MET A 82 -0.45 10.00 31.31
CA MET A 82 -1.51 10.26 32.29
C MET A 82 -0.95 10.37 33.71
N TYR A 83 -0.10 9.42 34.12
CA TYR A 83 0.50 9.44 35.45
C TYR A 83 1.38 10.69 35.70
N MET A 84 2.11 11.14 34.69
CA MET A 84 2.97 12.33 34.79
C MET A 84 2.19 13.65 34.79
N ASN A 85 0.98 13.70 34.22
CA ASN A 85 0.13 14.90 34.22
C ASN A 85 -0.75 15.02 35.48
N GLU A 86 -0.81 14.00 36.34
CA GLU A 86 -1.53 14.03 37.62
C GLU A 86 -0.70 14.57 38.81
N TYR A 87 0.56 14.98 38.58
CA TYR A 87 1.46 15.60 39.56
C TYR A 87 1.91 17.01 39.12
#